data_AF-X0Z5Q1-F1
#
_entry.id   AF-X0Z5Q1-F1
#
_cell.length_a   1.000
_cell.length_b   1.000
_cell.length_c   1.000
_cell.angle_alpha   90.00
_cell.angle_beta   90.00
_cell.angle_gamma   90.00
#
_symmetry.space_group_name_H-M   'P 1'
#
loop_
_entity.id
_entity.type
_entity.pdbx_description
1 polymer ?
#
loop_
_entity_poly.entity_id
_entity_poly.type
_entity_poly.pdbx_seq_one_letter_code
_entity_poly.pdbx_strand_id
1 'polypeptide(L)'
;ITLIPRKQSELKELLREAQILPQCEEVYFLAGECGILVKVNVPEINELDAVIESFRGRSDVKGVERVCVVLKPIKTVSQNEKLPV
;
A
#
# COMPACT_ATOMS: atom_id res chain seq x y z
N ILE A 1 -4.73 -0.61 1.02
CA ILE A 1 -4.59 -2.07 0.87
C ILE A 1 -3.63 -2.56 1.94
N THR A 2 -4.02 -3.55 2.75
CA THR A 2 -3.15 -4.15 3.77
C THR A 2 -2.58 -5.47 3.28
N LEU A 3 -1.26 -5.57 3.25
CA LEU A 3 -0.49 -6.72 2.81
C LEU A 3 0.13 -7.43 4.01
N ILE A 4 0.04 -8.75 4.03
CA ILE A 4 0.69 -9.59 5.02
C ILE A 4 1.86 -10.31 4.35
N PRO A 5 3.11 -10.09 4.77
CA PRO A 5 4.25 -10.80 4.20
C PRO A 5 4.21 -12.28 4.62
N ARG A 6 4.83 -13.17 3.83
CA ARG A 6 4.99 -14.58 4.25
C ARG A 6 5.98 -14.72 5.39
N LYS A 7 7.07 -13.95 5.35
CA LYS A 7 8.08 -13.92 6.41
C LYS A 7 8.36 -12.49 6.83
N GLN A 8 8.64 -12.29 8.12
CA GLN A 8 9.02 -10.96 8.62
C GLN A 8 10.29 -10.40 7.96
N SER A 9 11.20 -11.27 7.50
CA SER A 9 12.42 -10.86 6.79
C SER A 9 12.15 -10.19 5.44
N GLU A 10 11.04 -10.53 4.78
CA GLU A 10 10.66 -10.01 3.45
C GLU A 10 10.00 -8.63 3.52
N LEU A 11 9.63 -8.19 4.74
CA LEU A 11 8.88 -6.96 4.97
C LEU A 11 9.58 -5.71 4.40
N LYS A 12 10.90 -5.59 4.58
CA LYS A 12 11.66 -4.43 4.09
C LYS A 12 11.69 -4.37 2.56
N GLU A 13 11.83 -5.52 1.92
CA GLU A 13 11.86 -5.63 0.46
C GLU A 13 10.48 -5.34 -0.12
N LEU A 14 9.43 -5.95 0.44
CA LEU A 14 8.04 -5.69 0.06
C LEU A 14 7.67 -4.21 0.21
N LEU A 15 8.15 -3.53 1.27
CA LEU A 15 7.95 -2.10 1.44
C LEU A 15 8.63 -1.29 0.33
N ARG A 16 9.89 -1.61 0.01
CA ARG A 16 10.64 -0.92 -1.06
C ARG A 16 10.00 -1.13 -2.43
N GLU A 17 9.51 -2.32 -2.71
CA GLU A 17 8.88 -2.65 -3.98
C GLU A 17 7.48 -2.08 -4.11
N ALA A 18 6.70 -2.00 -3.02
CA ALA A 18 5.42 -1.33 -3.05
C ALA A 18 5.59 0.19 -3.33
N GLN A 19 6.66 0.82 -2.85
CA GLN A 19 6.92 2.25 -3.05
C GLN A 19 7.24 2.64 -4.50
N ILE A 20 7.72 1.71 -5.32
CA ILE A 20 8.04 2.00 -6.74
C ILE A 20 6.85 1.79 -7.68
N LEU A 21 5.71 1.30 -7.16
CA LEU A 21 4.50 1.14 -7.97
C LEU A 21 3.92 2.53 -8.29
N PRO A 22 3.58 2.80 -9.57
CA PRO A 22 3.10 4.13 -9.97
C PRO A 22 1.78 4.51 -9.31
N GLN A 23 0.92 3.53 -9.03
CA GLN A 23 -0.36 3.74 -8.34
C GLN A 23 -0.20 3.92 -6.83
N CYS A 24 1.00 3.74 -6.27
CA CYS A 24 1.25 3.84 -4.84
C CYS A 24 1.58 5.27 -4.45
N GLU A 25 0.73 5.89 -3.62
CA GLU A 25 1.01 7.22 -3.07
C GLU A 25 1.87 7.14 -1.81
N GLU A 26 1.54 6.21 -0.91
CA GLU A 26 2.16 6.11 0.41
C GLU A 26 2.25 4.65 0.84
N VAL A 27 3.35 4.28 1.49
CA VAL A 27 3.54 2.94 2.08
C VAL A 27 3.93 3.09 3.54
N TYR A 28 3.21 2.40 4.41
CA TYR A 28 3.42 2.41 5.85
C TYR A 28 3.68 1.01 6.36
N PHE A 29 4.66 0.91 7.25
CA PHE A 29 4.80 -0.25 8.10
C PHE A 29 3.79 -0.15 9.25
N LEU A 30 3.04 -1.21 9.50
CA LEU A 30 2.15 -1.30 10.64
C LEU A 30 2.81 -2.12 11.75
N ALA A 31 2.78 -1.62 12.98
CA ALA A 31 3.18 -2.42 14.14
C ALA A 31 2.09 -3.46 14.45
N GLY A 32 2.50 -4.67 14.87
CA GLY A 32 1.59 -5.78 15.19
C GLY A 32 1.60 -6.89 14.13
N GLU A 33 0.51 -7.65 14.04
CA GLU A 33 0.37 -8.74 13.05
C GLU A 33 0.17 -8.24 11.60
N CYS A 34 -0.27 -6.98 11.47
CA CYS A 34 -0.52 -6.34 10.18
C CYS A 34 0.82 -5.93 9.56
N GLY A 35 1.16 -6.46 8.39
CA GLY A 35 2.44 -6.18 7.72
C GLY A 35 2.56 -4.74 7.22
N ILE A 36 2.05 -4.48 6.01
CA ILE A 36 2.25 -3.21 5.29
C ILE A 36 0.91 -2.65 4.88
N LEU A 37 0.71 -1.34 5.05
CA LEU A 37 -0.40 -0.59 4.49
C LEU A 37 0.08 0.19 3.28
N VAL A 38 -0.52 -0.08 2.12
CA VAL A 38 -0.27 0.62 0.86
C VAL A 38 -1.48 1.49 0.56
N LYS A 39 -1.29 2.81 0.51
CA LYS A 39 -2.27 3.75 -0.01
C LYS A 39 -2.06 3.87 -1.51
N VAL A 40 -3.08 3.52 -2.27
CA VAL A 40 -3.05 3.57 -3.73
C VAL A 40 -4.07 4.57 -4.24
N ASN A 41 -3.75 5.18 -5.37
CA ASN A 41 -4.64 6.01 -6.13
C ASN A 41 -4.75 5.42 -7.53
N VAL A 42 -5.99 5.14 -7.93
CA VAL A 42 -6.32 4.54 -9.22
C VAL A 42 -7.52 5.30 -9.79
N PRO A 43 -7.57 5.50 -11.12
CA PRO A 43 -8.64 6.27 -11.75
C PRO A 43 -9.99 5.53 -11.72
N GLU A 44 -9.97 4.20 -11.73
CA GLU A 44 -11.16 3.36 -11.83
C GLU A 44 -11.06 2.11 -10.92
N ILE A 45 -12.21 1.50 -10.59
CA ILE A 45 -12.28 0.38 -9.63
C ILE A 45 -11.71 -0.94 -10.19
N ASN A 46 -11.85 -1.18 -11.48
CA ASN A 46 -11.20 -2.28 -12.20
C ASN A 46 -9.67 -2.25 -12.06
N GLU A 47 -9.06 -1.07 -12.03
CA GLU A 47 -7.62 -0.91 -11.79
C GLU A 47 -7.23 -1.25 -10.34
N LEU A 48 -8.12 -1.00 -9.37
CA LEU A 48 -7.91 -1.45 -7.99
C LEU A 48 -7.82 -2.97 -7.92
N ASP A 49 -8.69 -3.68 -8.64
CA ASP A 49 -8.65 -5.15 -8.71
C ASP A 49 -7.33 -5.64 -9.32
N ALA A 50 -6.87 -5.00 -10.40
CA ALA A 50 -5.58 -5.33 -11.01
C ALA A 50 -4.41 -5.13 -10.03
N VAL A 51 -4.42 -4.04 -9.25
CA VAL A 51 -3.41 -3.80 -8.20
C VAL A 51 -3.48 -4.87 -7.11
N ILE A 52 -4.68 -5.24 -6.65
CA ILE A 52 -4.86 -6.28 -5.62
C ILE A 52 -4.33 -7.64 -6.11
N GLU A 53 -4.69 -8.03 -7.33
CA GLU A 53 -4.23 -9.28 -7.93
C GLU A 53 -2.71 -9.26 -8.17
N SER A 54 -2.14 -8.11 -8.53
CA SER A 54 -0.68 -7.96 -8.64
C SER A 54 0.02 -8.28 -7.32
N PHE A 55 -0.54 -7.86 -6.17
CA PHE A 55 0.01 -8.20 -4.86
C PHE A 55 -0.23 -9.65 -4.45
N ARG A 56 -1.41 -10.20 -4.73
CA ARG A 56 -1.74 -11.61 -4.45
C ARG A 56 -0.86 -12.59 -5.23
N GLY A 57 -0.47 -12.22 -6.45
CA GLY A 57 0.41 -13.02 -7.30
C GLY A 57 1.87 -13.06 -6.83
N ARG A 58 2.27 -12.22 -5.87
CA ARG A 58 3.66 -12.17 -5.40
C ARG A 58 3.98 -13.32 -4.45
N SER A 59 5.19 -13.85 -4.57
CA SER A 59 5.66 -14.97 -3.74
C SER A 59 5.99 -14.58 -2.30
N ASP A 60 6.30 -13.32 -2.03
CA ASP A 60 6.64 -12.76 -0.71
C ASP A 60 5.41 -12.26 0.07
N VAL A 61 4.24 -12.23 -0.58
CA VAL A 61 2.96 -11.89 0.05
C VAL A 61 2.24 -13.18 0.45
N LYS A 62 1.85 -13.26 1.74
CA LYS A 62 0.99 -14.33 2.26
C LYS A 62 -0.46 -14.09 1.83
N GLY A 63 -0.89 -12.85 1.86
CA GLY A 63 -2.22 -12.45 1.44
C GLY A 63 -2.46 -10.95 1.53
N VAL A 64 -3.53 -10.54 0.86
CA VAL A 64 -4.13 -9.21 0.98
C VAL A 64 -5.28 -9.33 1.96
N GLU A 65 -5.14 -8.73 3.14
CA GLU A 65 -6.09 -8.97 4.25
C GLU A 65 -7.28 -8.00 4.22
N ARG A 66 -7.01 -6.71 3.94
CA ARG A 66 -8.06 -5.68 3.90
C ARG A 66 -7.84 -4.71 2.76
N VAL A 67 -8.95 -4.36 2.12
CA VAL A 67 -9.03 -3.31 1.10
C VAL A 67 -10.09 -2.32 1.56
N CYS A 68 -9.70 -1.06 1.71
CA CYS A 68 -10.59 0.02 2.12
C CYS A 68 -10.62 1.06 1.00
N VAL A 69 -11.81 1.37 0.50
CA VAL A 69 -12.02 2.42 -0.50
C VAL A 69 -12.38 3.72 0.21
N VAL A 70 -11.68 4.81 -0.12
CA VAL A 70 -11.96 6.13 0.44
C VAL A 70 -13.17 6.71 -0.28
N LEU A 71 -14.32 6.79 0.41
CA LEU A 71 -15.55 7.36 -0.14
C LEU A 71 -15.54 8.89 -0.13
N LYS A 72 -14.98 9.48 0.93
CA LYS A 72 -14.90 10.92 1.11
C LYS A 72 -13.74 11.29 2.03
N PRO A 73 -12.76 12.10 1.59
CA PRO A 73 -11.74 12.63 2.49
C PRO A 73 -12.36 13.67 3.44
N ILE A 74 -12.03 13.57 4.73
CA ILE A 74 -12.47 14.54 5.75
C ILE A 74 -11.42 15.64 5.97
N LYS A 75 -10.13 15.29 5.87
CA LYS A 75 -8.99 16.22 5.92
C LYS A 75 -8.10 15.93 4.73
N THR A 76 -7.80 16.95 3.93
CA THR A 76 -6.81 16.88 2.86
C THR A 76 -5.55 17.56 3.35
N VAL A 77 -4.42 16.83 3.33
CA VAL A 77 -3.11 17.45 3.54
C VAL A 77 -2.77 18.16 2.23
N SER A 78 -2.79 19.49 2.23
CA SER A 78 -2.24 20.27 1.11
C SER A 78 -0.76 19.90 0.99
N GLN A 79 -0.37 19.27 -0.12
CA GLN A 79 1.03 18.99 -0.45
C GLN A 79 1.78 20.32 -0.72
N ASN A 80 2.07 21.10 0.33
CA ASN A 80 2.93 22.26 0.17
C ASN A 80 3.60 22.66 1.49
N GLU A 81 4.40 21.77 2.06
CA GLU A 81 5.51 22.16 2.94
C GLU A 81 6.65 21.17 2.70
N LYS A 82 7.47 21.48 1.68
CA LYS A 82 8.86 21.02 1.68
C LYS A 82 9.46 21.54 2.99
N LEU A 83 9.77 20.63 3.91
CA LEU A 83 10.60 20.96 5.06
C LEU A 83 11.92 21.53 4.52
N PRO A 84 12.29 22.78 4.85
CA PRO A 84 13.62 23.28 4.51
C PRO A 84 14.66 22.47 5.29
N VAL A 85 15.71 22.08 4.58
CA VAL A 85 16.90 21.40 5.12
C VAL A 85 17.73 22.40 5.93
#